data_AF-A0A2V5QH59-F1
#
_entry.id   AF-A0A2V5QH59-F1
#
_cell.length_a   1.000
_cell.length_b   1.000
_cell.length_c   1.000
_cell.angle_alpha   90.00
_cell.angle_beta   90.00
_cell.angle_gamma   90.00
#
_symmetry.space_group_name_H-M   'P 1'
#
loop_
_entity.id
_entity.type
_entity.pdbx_description
1 polymer ?
#
loop_
_entity_poly.entity_id
_entity_poly.type
_entity_poly.pdbx_seq_one_letter_code
_entity_poly.pdbx_strand_id
1 'polypeptide(L)'
;MRRAPPPKPIWRLAGPCSFDRGFRFYGEYEAEQSRYRIQLISQRWVKPGDELAESAFGLVQFCPIDQSSGKAFRIRLTAASGKWDTIESDDLAIPSTEWNWRTSRGRLKEAFSKAGYRDIAEEELKGSVKVMESSLAGPKGVILKGQIKSLVVRRADIVYGYKIIKDRPQREWIGSSELPPCSTY
;
A
#
# COMPACT_ATOMS: atom_id res chain seq x y z
N MET A 1 -37.23 20.92 -57.67
CA MET A 1 -36.59 21.47 -56.45
C MET A 1 -36.03 20.31 -55.63
N ARG A 2 -34.70 20.17 -55.52
CA ARG A 2 -34.05 19.07 -54.77
C ARG A 2 -33.95 19.47 -53.29
N ARG A 3 -34.54 18.68 -52.40
CA ARG A 3 -34.43 18.88 -50.94
C ARG A 3 -33.02 18.53 -50.49
N ALA A 4 -32.39 19.41 -49.70
CA ALA A 4 -31.11 19.15 -49.07
C ALA A 4 -31.24 17.99 -48.05
N PRO A 5 -30.20 17.15 -47.89
CA PRO A 5 -30.21 16.09 -46.90
C PRO A 5 -30.19 16.68 -45.48
N PRO A 6 -30.78 15.99 -44.48
CA PRO A 6 -30.76 16.45 -43.10
C PRO A 6 -29.32 16.46 -42.55
N PRO A 7 -29.01 17.37 -41.61
CA PRO A 7 -27.69 17.39 -40.97
C PRO A 7 -27.44 16.09 -40.21
N LYS A 8 -26.23 15.54 -40.35
CA LYS A 8 -25.81 14.34 -39.61
C LYS A 8 -25.86 14.62 -38.10
N PRO A 9 -26.29 13.66 -37.26
CA PRO A 9 -26.22 13.81 -35.83
C PRO A 9 -24.77 13.97 -35.41
N ILE A 10 -24.44 15.12 -34.83
CA ILE A 10 -23.20 15.31 -34.09
C ILE A 10 -23.36 14.47 -32.83
N TRP A 11 -22.80 13.28 -32.84
CA TRP A 11 -22.58 12.53 -31.60
C TRP A 11 -21.69 13.40 -30.72
N ARG A 12 -22.30 14.10 -29.76
CA ARG A 12 -21.54 14.67 -28.64
C ARG A 12 -20.90 13.46 -27.95
N LEU A 13 -19.61 13.27 -28.21
CA LEU A 13 -18.77 12.44 -27.36
C LEU A 13 -19.10 12.87 -25.92
N ALA A 14 -19.54 11.89 -25.12
CA ALA A 14 -19.80 12.07 -23.71
C ALA A 14 -18.67 12.92 -23.11
N GLY A 15 -19.05 13.90 -22.26
CA GLY A 15 -18.10 14.81 -21.62
C GLY A 15 -16.93 14.07 -20.95
N PRO A 16 -15.82 14.76 -20.65
CA PRO A 16 -14.59 14.12 -20.21
C PRO A 16 -14.85 13.26 -18.98
N CYS A 17 -14.88 11.93 -19.17
CA CYS A 17 -14.98 10.93 -18.11
C CYS A 17 -13.62 10.75 -17.40
N SER A 18 -12.91 11.86 -17.17
CA SER A 18 -11.58 11.87 -16.57
C SER A 18 -11.66 12.55 -15.20
N PHE A 19 -12.39 11.93 -14.30
CA PHE A 19 -12.32 12.28 -12.89
C PHE A 19 -11.20 11.46 -12.26
N ASP A 20 -10.41 12.12 -11.42
CA ASP A 20 -9.51 11.51 -10.46
C ASP A 20 -10.12 10.24 -9.85
N ARG A 21 -9.33 9.15 -9.77
CA ARG A 21 -9.80 7.90 -9.17
C ARG A 21 -9.00 7.59 -7.92
N GLY A 22 -9.72 7.49 -6.80
CA GLY A 22 -9.18 6.88 -5.61
C GLY A 22 -9.05 5.38 -5.79
N PHE A 23 -7.95 4.85 -5.28
CA PHE A 23 -7.61 3.45 -5.24
C PHE A 23 -7.36 3.04 -3.80
N ARG A 24 -7.88 1.89 -3.42
CA ARG A 24 -7.61 1.30 -2.12
C ARG A 24 -7.22 -0.17 -2.27
N PHE A 25 -6.15 -0.56 -1.60
CA PHE A 25 -5.62 -1.92 -1.61
C PHE A 25 -5.66 -2.52 -0.22
N TYR A 26 -6.00 -3.80 -0.14
CA TYR A 26 -5.92 -4.62 1.06
C TYR A 26 -5.04 -5.84 0.78
N GLY A 27 -3.96 -5.99 1.53
CA GLY A 27 -3.03 -7.10 1.41
C GLY A 27 -2.87 -7.86 2.72
N GLU A 28 -2.82 -9.18 2.63
CA GLU A 28 -2.38 -10.05 3.73
C GLU A 28 -1.34 -11.03 3.21
N TYR A 29 -0.16 -11.02 3.83
CA TYR A 29 0.99 -11.83 3.44
C TYR A 29 1.57 -12.51 4.66
N GLU A 30 2.13 -13.70 4.49
CA GLU A 30 2.70 -14.47 5.59
C GLU A 30 4.15 -14.86 5.30
N ALA A 31 5.01 -14.62 6.28
CA ALA A 31 6.40 -15.02 6.33
C ALA A 31 6.49 -16.24 7.26
N GLU A 32 6.47 -17.44 6.67
CA GLU A 32 6.38 -18.69 7.41
C GLU A 32 7.67 -19.00 8.18
N GLN A 33 8.85 -18.63 7.67
CA GLN A 33 10.13 -18.89 8.33
C GLN A 33 10.35 -17.95 9.51
N SER A 34 10.08 -16.66 9.29
CA SER A 34 10.25 -15.59 10.28
C SER A 34 9.05 -15.44 11.22
N ARG A 35 8.01 -16.26 11.04
CA ARG A 35 6.81 -16.32 11.88
C ARG A 35 6.14 -14.95 12.07
N TYR A 36 5.79 -14.29 10.98
CA TYR A 36 4.92 -13.12 11.02
C TYR A 36 3.96 -13.04 9.84
N ARG A 37 2.90 -12.26 10.03
CA ARG A 37 1.93 -11.89 9.01
C ARG A 37 1.93 -10.38 8.83
N ILE A 38 1.89 -9.95 7.58
CA ILE A 38 1.75 -8.56 7.18
C ILE A 38 0.28 -8.34 6.84
N GLN A 39 -0.37 -7.42 7.54
CA GLN A 39 -1.67 -6.88 7.15
C GLN A 39 -1.46 -5.46 6.66
N LEU A 40 -1.95 -5.15 5.47
CA LEU A 40 -1.64 -3.91 4.79
C LEU A 40 -2.91 -3.29 4.19
N ILE A 41 -3.07 -1.99 4.40
CA ILE A 41 -4.02 -1.17 3.66
C ILE A 41 -3.24 -0.03 3.04
N SER A 42 -3.43 0.23 1.75
CA SER A 42 -2.96 1.47 1.14
C SER A 42 -4.09 2.20 0.41
N GLN A 43 -4.05 3.53 0.47
CA GLN A 43 -4.93 4.42 -0.26
C GLN A 43 -4.10 5.39 -1.10
N ARG A 44 -4.59 5.65 -2.31
CA ARG A 44 -3.86 6.39 -3.33
C ARG A 44 -4.80 7.15 -4.24
N TRP A 45 -4.29 8.24 -4.79
CA TRP A 45 -4.99 9.02 -5.79
C TRP A 45 -4.18 9.02 -7.10
N VAL A 46 -4.85 8.75 -8.21
CA VAL A 46 -4.24 8.71 -9.55
C VAL A 46 -4.98 9.71 -10.43
N LYS A 47 -4.22 10.63 -11.04
CA LYS A 47 -4.76 11.53 -12.06
C LYS A 47 -5.16 10.73 -13.30
N PRO A 48 -6.18 11.18 -14.04
CA PRO A 48 -6.49 10.58 -15.33
C PRO A 48 -5.28 10.66 -16.27
N GLY A 49 -4.89 9.51 -16.86
CA GLY A 49 -3.76 9.41 -17.77
C GLY A 49 -2.45 8.95 -17.12
N ASP A 50 -2.35 8.99 -15.79
CA ASP A 50 -1.15 8.53 -15.08
C ASP A 50 -1.22 7.04 -14.75
N GLU A 51 -0.07 6.36 -14.84
CA GLU A 51 0.05 4.95 -14.44
C GLU A 51 0.41 4.78 -12.96
N LEU A 52 0.98 5.82 -12.35
CA LEU A 52 1.47 5.83 -10.98
C LEU A 52 0.79 6.95 -10.18
N ALA A 53 0.61 6.73 -8.87
CA ALA A 53 0.04 7.74 -7.99
C ALA A 53 1.08 8.78 -7.59
N GLU A 54 0.72 10.07 -7.64
CA GLU A 54 1.56 11.16 -7.14
C GLU A 54 1.66 11.18 -5.61
N SER A 55 0.65 10.60 -4.95
CA SER A 55 0.55 10.60 -3.49
C SER A 55 -0.13 9.34 -2.99
N ALA A 56 0.33 8.85 -1.85
CA ALA A 56 -0.25 7.68 -1.20
C ALA A 56 0.03 7.60 0.28
N PHE A 57 -0.83 6.85 0.94
CA PHE A 57 -0.67 6.48 2.33
C PHE A 57 -0.86 4.98 2.48
N GLY A 58 0.01 4.34 3.25
CA GLY A 58 -0.06 2.94 3.61
C GLY A 58 -0.01 2.78 5.12
N LEU A 59 -0.92 1.97 5.66
CA LEU A 59 -0.83 1.46 7.01
C LEU A 59 -0.49 -0.02 6.93
N VAL A 60 0.58 -0.42 7.61
CA VAL A 60 1.09 -1.78 7.63
C VAL A 60 1.16 -2.25 9.07
N GLN A 61 0.61 -3.41 9.36
CA GLN A 61 0.68 -4.06 10.67
C GLN A 61 1.40 -5.39 10.51
N PHE A 62 2.44 -5.58 11.30
CA PHE A 62 3.14 -6.85 11.43
C PHE A 62 2.58 -7.57 12.65
N CYS A 63 2.04 -8.75 12.43
CA CYS A 63 1.46 -9.60 13.45
C CYS A 63 2.36 -10.81 13.66
N PRO A 64 2.74 -11.14 14.90
CA PRO A 64 3.38 -12.42 15.17
C PRO A 64 2.39 -13.55 14.85
N ILE A 65 2.90 -14.65 14.31
CA ILE A 65 2.16 -15.93 14.24
C ILE A 65 2.81 -16.92 15.21
N ASP A 66 2.20 -18.08 15.43
CA ASP A 66 2.61 -19.10 16.39
C ASP A 66 4.13 -19.20 16.60
N GLN A 67 4.53 -19.20 17.87
CA GLN A 67 5.92 -19.36 18.32
C GLN A 67 6.86 -18.20 17.92
N SER A 68 6.35 -17.10 17.39
CA SER A 68 7.13 -15.88 17.19
C SER A 68 7.47 -15.21 18.52
N SER A 69 8.70 -14.72 18.64
CA SER A 69 9.14 -13.91 19.78
C SER A 69 8.74 -12.43 19.67
N GLY A 70 8.23 -12.02 18.51
CA GLY A 70 7.92 -10.63 18.21
C GLY A 70 6.59 -10.16 18.77
N LYS A 71 6.48 -8.85 18.99
CA LYS A 71 5.22 -8.17 19.29
C LYS A 71 4.59 -7.62 18.02
N ALA A 72 3.28 -7.45 18.04
CA ALA A 72 2.60 -6.73 16.97
C ALA A 72 3.10 -5.27 16.92
N PHE A 73 3.29 -4.74 15.72
CA PHE A 73 3.63 -3.33 15.53
C PHE A 73 3.09 -2.80 14.21
N ARG A 74 2.87 -1.48 14.17
CA ARG A 74 2.37 -0.76 13.02
C ARG A 74 3.41 0.19 12.45
N ILE A 75 3.42 0.28 11.13
CA ILE A 75 4.19 1.21 10.35
C ILE A 75 3.23 2.02 9.47
N ARG A 76 3.50 3.32 9.37
CA ARG A 76 2.91 4.18 8.35
C ARG A 76 3.92 4.45 7.27
N LEU A 77 3.45 4.40 6.03
CA LEU A 77 4.19 4.70 4.82
C LEU A 77 3.52 5.86 4.10
N THR A 78 4.29 6.87 3.73
CA THR A 78 3.75 8.02 3.00
C THR A 78 4.57 8.25 1.74
N ALA A 79 3.91 8.31 0.59
CA ALA A 79 4.50 8.75 -0.67
C ALA A 79 3.94 10.13 -1.03
N ALA A 80 4.81 11.06 -1.42
CA ALA A 80 4.43 12.41 -1.80
C ALA A 80 5.24 12.89 -3.01
N SER A 81 4.59 13.63 -3.91
CA SER A 81 5.22 14.12 -5.13
C SER A 81 6.46 14.96 -4.85
N GLY A 82 7.55 14.67 -5.57
CA GLY A 82 8.83 15.37 -5.46
C GLY A 82 9.61 15.11 -4.17
N LYS A 83 9.21 14.12 -3.35
CA LYS A 83 9.89 13.73 -2.11
C LYS A 83 10.15 12.23 -2.09
N TRP A 84 11.13 11.81 -1.31
CA TRP A 84 11.27 10.39 -0.97
C TRP A 84 10.09 9.93 -0.13
N ASP A 85 9.72 8.67 -0.30
CA ASP A 85 8.76 8.02 0.58
C ASP A 85 9.28 8.06 2.03
N THR A 86 8.37 8.07 2.99
CA THR A 86 8.73 8.06 4.41
C THR A 86 8.12 6.88 5.14
N ILE A 87 8.82 6.47 6.20
CA ILE A 87 8.41 5.44 7.15
C ILE A 87 8.37 6.04 8.57
N GLU A 88 7.32 5.72 9.33
CA GLU A 88 7.21 6.05 10.75
C GLU A 88 6.46 4.97 11.53
N SER A 89 6.64 4.92 12.85
CA SER A 89 5.95 3.98 13.74
C SER A 89 5.85 4.56 15.15
N ASP A 90 4.63 4.78 15.65
CA ASP A 90 4.42 5.18 17.05
C ASP A 90 4.75 4.03 18.00
N ASP A 91 4.34 2.81 17.65
CA ASP A 91 4.54 1.59 18.44
C ASP A 91 6.01 1.33 18.76
N LEU A 92 6.91 1.73 17.86
CA LEU A 92 8.35 1.52 17.97
C LEU A 92 9.15 2.82 18.17
N ALA A 93 8.46 3.95 18.39
CA ALA A 93 9.05 5.28 18.47
C ALA A 93 10.03 5.59 17.31
N ILE A 94 9.66 5.20 16.08
CA ILE A 94 10.41 5.50 14.87
C ILE A 94 9.86 6.80 14.29
N PRO A 95 10.63 7.91 14.31
CA PRO A 95 10.20 9.15 13.69
C PRO A 95 10.12 9.00 12.16
N SER A 96 9.39 9.89 11.50
CA SER A 96 9.33 9.95 10.04
C SER A 96 10.73 10.09 9.44
N THR A 97 11.16 9.06 8.71
CA THR A 97 12.47 9.00 8.06
C THR A 97 12.35 8.47 6.63
N GLU A 98 13.36 8.72 5.79
CA GLU A 98 13.34 8.32 4.39
C GLU A 98 13.30 6.81 4.19
N TRP A 99 12.42 6.38 3.29
CA TRP A 99 12.23 5.02 2.83
C TRP A 99 12.55 4.94 1.34
N ASN A 100 13.69 4.33 1.02
CA ASN A 100 14.13 4.11 -0.35
C ASN A 100 14.99 2.85 -0.45
N TRP A 101 15.40 2.48 -1.66
CA TRP A 101 16.16 1.25 -1.92
C TRP A 101 17.46 1.09 -1.10
N ARG A 102 18.04 2.18 -0.57
CA ARG A 102 19.23 2.13 0.29
C ARG A 102 18.87 1.93 1.77
N THR A 103 17.76 2.51 2.22
CA THR A 103 17.40 2.57 3.64
C THR A 103 16.37 1.52 4.05
N SER A 104 15.47 1.13 3.15
CA SER A 104 14.25 0.37 3.47
C SER A 104 14.52 -0.94 4.20
N ARG A 105 15.44 -1.76 3.68
CA ARG A 105 15.82 -3.02 4.32
C ARG A 105 16.40 -2.84 5.72
N GLY A 106 17.28 -1.86 5.90
CA GLY A 106 17.91 -1.57 7.19
C GLY A 106 16.89 -1.10 8.23
N ARG A 107 16.00 -0.18 7.83
CA ARG A 107 14.93 0.36 8.68
C ARG A 107 13.92 -0.71 9.09
N LEU A 108 13.51 -1.57 8.15
CA LEU A 108 12.58 -2.65 8.48
C LEU A 108 13.22 -3.68 9.40
N LYS A 109 14.49 -4.02 9.18
CA LYS A 109 15.24 -4.90 10.09
C LYS A 109 15.34 -4.32 11.51
N GLU A 110 15.61 -3.03 11.62
CA GLU A 110 15.64 -2.31 12.91
C GLU A 110 14.26 -2.35 13.59
N ALA A 111 13.18 -2.13 12.83
CA ALA A 111 11.81 -2.20 13.35
C ALA A 111 11.48 -3.60 13.90
N PHE A 112 11.79 -4.67 13.15
CA PHE A 112 11.63 -6.05 13.62
C PHE A 112 12.43 -6.33 14.90
N SER A 113 13.68 -5.86 14.96
CA SER A 113 14.52 -6.00 16.15
C SER A 113 13.92 -5.29 17.37
N LYS A 114 13.47 -4.04 17.20
CA LYS A 114 12.77 -3.26 18.25
C LYS A 114 11.48 -3.93 18.72
N ALA A 115 10.77 -4.58 17.81
CA ALA A 115 9.57 -5.36 18.12
C ALA A 115 9.86 -6.74 18.73
N GLY A 116 11.13 -7.14 18.88
CA GLY A 116 11.54 -8.39 19.53
C GLY A 116 11.54 -9.62 18.61
N TYR A 117 11.36 -9.46 17.30
CA TYR A 117 11.52 -10.57 16.36
C TYR A 117 12.99 -10.96 16.26
N ARG A 118 13.24 -12.27 16.22
CA ARG A 118 14.57 -12.86 16.06
C ARG A 118 14.61 -13.66 14.75
N ASP A 119 15.81 -13.81 14.21
CA ASP A 119 16.08 -14.70 13.07
C ASP A 119 15.22 -14.46 11.82
N ILE A 120 14.92 -13.19 11.52
CA ILE A 120 14.20 -12.83 10.29
C ILE A 120 14.99 -13.30 9.07
N ALA A 121 14.40 -14.19 8.28
CA ALA A 121 14.97 -14.69 7.03
C ALA A 121 15.15 -13.54 6.03
N GLU A 122 16.35 -13.45 5.43
CA GLU A 122 16.70 -12.30 4.59
C GLU A 122 15.77 -12.15 3.37
N GLU A 123 15.34 -13.26 2.78
CA GLU A 123 14.44 -13.25 1.62
C GLU A 123 13.01 -12.83 1.99
N GLU A 124 12.55 -13.14 3.20
CA GLU A 124 11.26 -12.68 3.72
C GLU A 124 11.31 -11.20 4.10
N LEU A 125 12.45 -10.72 4.62
CA LEU A 125 12.68 -9.29 4.85
C LEU A 125 12.64 -8.51 3.52
N LYS A 126 13.36 -8.99 2.49
CA LYS A 126 13.32 -8.40 1.14
C LYS A 126 11.91 -8.44 0.56
N GLY A 127 11.21 -9.56 0.75
CA GLY A 127 9.82 -9.73 0.33
C GLY A 127 8.89 -8.71 0.98
N SER A 128 9.04 -8.48 2.28
CA SER A 128 8.25 -7.51 3.05
C SER A 128 8.48 -6.09 2.57
N VAL A 129 9.75 -5.69 2.37
CA VAL A 129 10.08 -4.39 1.77
C VAL A 129 9.41 -4.25 0.41
N LYS A 130 9.51 -5.27 -0.44
CA LYS A 130 8.91 -5.25 -1.78
C LYS A 130 7.39 -5.09 -1.71
N VAL A 131 6.70 -5.81 -0.82
CA VAL A 131 5.25 -5.68 -0.61
C VAL A 131 4.88 -4.26 -0.17
N MET A 132 5.63 -3.70 0.79
CA MET A 132 5.43 -2.35 1.31
C MET A 132 5.60 -1.31 0.20
N GLU A 133 6.72 -1.34 -0.54
CA GLU A 133 7.01 -0.45 -1.67
C GLU A 133 6.01 -0.64 -2.83
N SER A 134 5.54 -1.85 -3.07
CA SER A 134 4.55 -2.15 -4.13
C SER A 134 3.15 -1.65 -3.79
N SER A 135 2.78 -1.68 -2.50
CA SER A 135 1.58 -0.99 -2.02
C SER A 135 1.66 0.53 -2.24
N LEU A 136 2.92 1.00 -2.33
CA LEU A 136 3.51 2.27 -2.75
C LEU A 136 3.45 2.59 -4.27
N ALA A 137 2.98 1.68 -5.13
CA ALA A 137 3.07 1.86 -6.59
C ALA A 137 1.72 1.98 -7.32
N GLY A 138 0.62 1.51 -6.73
CA GLY A 138 -0.75 1.66 -7.29
C GLY A 138 -1.33 0.35 -7.82
N PRO A 139 -2.50 0.36 -8.47
CA PRO A 139 -3.23 -0.86 -8.85
C PRO A 139 -2.43 -1.86 -9.66
N LYS A 140 -1.55 -1.38 -10.54
CA LYS A 140 -0.68 -2.23 -11.36
C LYS A 140 0.59 -2.67 -10.65
N GLY A 141 0.95 -1.99 -9.56
CA GLY A 141 2.19 -2.21 -8.83
C GLY A 141 2.05 -3.12 -7.61
N VAL A 142 0.84 -3.32 -7.08
CA VAL A 142 0.63 -4.20 -5.91
C VAL A 142 0.98 -5.66 -6.21
N ILE A 143 1.45 -6.37 -5.18
CA ILE A 143 1.86 -7.77 -5.30
C ILE A 143 0.65 -8.69 -5.15
N LEU A 144 0.42 -9.52 -6.17
CA LEU A 144 -0.60 -10.55 -6.21
C LEU A 144 0.02 -11.95 -6.06
N LYS A 145 -0.84 -12.96 -5.90
CA LYS A 145 -0.42 -14.37 -5.82
C LYS A 145 0.46 -14.74 -7.02
N GLY A 146 1.61 -15.36 -6.75
CA GLY A 146 2.58 -15.78 -7.76
C GLY A 146 3.64 -14.74 -8.15
N GLN A 147 3.52 -13.47 -7.71
CA GLN A 147 4.50 -12.41 -8.00
C GLN A 147 5.60 -12.25 -6.93
N ILE A 148 5.50 -13.03 -5.85
CA ILE A 148 6.47 -13.12 -4.77
C ILE A 148 6.58 -14.58 -4.33
N LYS A 149 7.82 -15.03 -4.09
CA LYS A 149 8.11 -16.40 -3.64
C LYS A 149 8.46 -16.47 -2.16
N SER A 150 8.95 -15.38 -1.57
CA SER A 150 9.37 -15.34 -0.19
C SER A 150 8.22 -15.16 0.80
N LEU A 151 7.03 -14.77 0.35
CA LEU A 151 5.86 -14.60 1.21
C LEU A 151 4.66 -15.35 0.63
N VAL A 152 3.87 -15.96 1.49
CA VAL A 152 2.58 -16.55 1.12
C VAL A 152 1.54 -15.44 1.03
N VAL A 153 0.91 -15.27 -0.13
CA VAL A 153 -0.18 -14.31 -0.31
C VAL A 153 -1.49 -14.92 0.21
N ARG A 154 -2.00 -14.41 1.33
CA ARG A 154 -3.28 -14.83 1.93
C ARG A 154 -4.44 -14.03 1.35
N ARG A 155 -4.25 -12.73 1.09
CA ARG A 155 -5.27 -11.82 0.56
C ARG A 155 -4.61 -10.72 -0.29
N ALA A 156 -5.26 -10.34 -1.39
CA ALA A 156 -4.85 -9.20 -2.20
C ALA A 156 -6.06 -8.64 -2.97
N ASP A 157 -6.72 -7.64 -2.39
CA ASP A 157 -7.94 -7.04 -2.94
C ASP A 157 -7.72 -5.59 -3.34
N ILE A 158 -8.28 -5.21 -4.47
CA ILE A 158 -8.27 -3.85 -4.99
C ILE A 158 -9.70 -3.32 -5.05
N VAL A 159 -9.91 -2.11 -4.53
CA VAL A 159 -11.16 -1.36 -4.64
C VAL A 159 -10.92 -0.08 -5.43
N TYR A 160 -11.67 0.10 -6.53
CA TYR A 160 -11.64 1.28 -7.38
C TYR A 160 -12.80 2.24 -7.08
N GLY A 161 -12.62 3.51 -7.41
CA GLY A 161 -13.70 4.52 -7.28
C GLY A 161 -13.92 4.98 -5.83
N TYR A 162 -12.93 4.77 -4.97
CA TYR A 162 -12.97 5.22 -3.59
C TYR A 162 -12.94 6.75 -3.54
N LYS A 163 -13.89 7.38 -2.83
CA LYS A 163 -13.87 8.84 -2.64
C LYS A 163 -12.74 9.20 -1.67
N ILE A 164 -11.62 9.67 -2.19
CA ILE A 164 -10.52 10.21 -1.40
C ILE A 164 -10.71 11.72 -1.32
N ILE A 165 -10.74 12.26 -0.10
CA ILE A 165 -10.70 13.71 0.11
C ILE A 165 -9.24 14.13 0.00
N LYS A 166 -8.81 14.45 -1.23
CA LYS A 166 -7.43 14.83 -1.56
C LYS A 166 -6.89 16.01 -0.72
N ASP A 167 -7.80 16.82 -0.18
CA ASP A 167 -7.48 18.02 0.61
C ASP A 167 -7.22 17.70 2.10
N ARG A 168 -7.42 16.45 2.55
CA ARG A 168 -7.07 16.03 3.92
C ARG A 168 -5.64 15.49 4.00
N PRO A 169 -4.96 15.65 5.15
CA PRO A 169 -3.66 15.03 5.38
C PRO A 169 -3.69 13.53 5.09
N GLN A 170 -2.69 13.03 4.37
CA GLN A 170 -2.59 11.62 3.94
C GLN A 170 -2.76 10.62 5.09
N ARG A 171 -2.23 10.96 6.27
CA ARG A 171 -2.36 10.16 7.50
C ARG A 171 -3.80 9.93 7.97
N GLU A 172 -4.74 10.75 7.52
CA GLU A 172 -6.17 10.66 7.86
C GLU A 172 -6.97 9.88 6.81
N TRP A 173 -6.32 9.43 5.72
CA TRP A 173 -6.98 8.68 4.67
C TRP A 173 -7.33 7.25 5.10
N ILE A 174 -6.55 6.69 6.03
CA ILE A 174 -6.78 5.37 6.62
C ILE A 174 -6.89 5.53 8.13
N GLY A 175 -8.03 5.15 8.71
CA GLY A 175 -8.23 5.13 10.16
C GLY A 175 -7.38 4.05 10.82
N SER A 176 -6.85 4.32 12.02
CA SER A 176 -6.01 3.38 12.76
C SER A 176 -6.71 2.08 13.14
N SER A 177 -8.04 2.07 13.19
CA SER A 177 -8.90 0.90 13.47
C SER A 177 -9.25 0.10 12.22
N GLU A 178 -8.89 0.55 11.02
CA GLU A 178 -9.27 -0.12 9.78
C GLU A 178 -8.46 -1.40 9.50
N LEU A 179 -7.29 -1.54 10.14
CA LEU A 179 -6.61 -2.82 10.21
C LEU A 179 -7.15 -3.64 11.38
N PRO A 180 -7.59 -4.88 11.15
CA PRO A 180 -8.01 -5.75 12.25
C PRO A 180 -6.86 -5.93 13.24
N PRO A 181 -7.15 -6.09 14.54
CA PRO A 181 -6.12 -6.45 15.51
C PRO A 181 -5.49 -7.79 15.12
N CYS A 182 -4.21 -7.97 15.46
CA CYS A 182 -3.55 -9.26 15.29
C CYS A 182 -4.33 -10.32 16.08
N SER A 183 -4.93 -11.25 15.36
CA SER A 183 -5.66 -12.36 15.97
C SER A 183 -4.63 -13.40 16.40
N THR A 184 -4.52 -13.64 17.71
CA THR A 184 -3.89 -14.83 18.25
C THR A 184 -4.88 -15.97 18.07
N TYR A 185 -4.71 -16.77 17.01
CA TYR A 185 -5.33 -18.09 16.94
C TYR A 185 -4.41 -19.11 17.59
#